data_AF-T1B7E8-F1
#
_entry.id   AF-T1B7E8-F1
#
_cell.length_a   1.000
_cell.length_b   1.000
_cell.length_c   1.000
_cell.angle_alpha   90.00
_cell.angle_beta   90.00
_cell.angle_gamma   90.00
#
_symmetry.space_group_name_H-M   'P 1'
#
loop_
_entity.id
_entity.type
_entity.pdbx_description
1 polymer ?
#
loop_
_entity_poly.entity_id
_entity_poly.type
_entity_poly.pdbx_seq_one_letter_code
_entity_poly.pdbx_strand_id
1 'polypeptide(L)'
;MNGAYRLLSAGTNAAEAAAMLAREHGISLRHAYRYLEQAARLKRPIEVAEPAVPITFKISAAVIHALRSYAADTNLTLSEVVTRAITEYVARARQHG
;
A
#
# COMPACT_ATOMS: atom_id res chain seq x y z
N MET A 1 -4.62 -1.77 5.49
CA MET A 1 -4.12 -2.70 6.54
C MET A 1 -4.33 -4.13 6.05
N ASN A 2 -3.36 -5.04 6.24
CA ASN A 2 -3.51 -6.42 5.78
C ASN A 2 -4.53 -7.22 6.64
N GLY A 3 -5.17 -8.24 6.06
CA GLY A 3 -6.25 -9.00 6.70
C GLY A 3 -5.82 -9.76 7.96
N ALA A 4 -4.61 -10.33 7.96
CA ALA A 4 -4.07 -11.09 9.09
C ALA A 4 -3.87 -10.20 10.35
N TYR A 5 -3.29 -9.01 10.19
CA TYR A 5 -3.09 -8.06 11.29
C TYR A 5 -4.42 -7.53 11.82
N ARG A 6 -5.41 -7.31 10.94
CA ARG A 6 -6.77 -6.90 11.32
C ARG A 6 -7.43 -7.93 12.24
N LEU A 7 -7.35 -9.22 11.88
CA LEU A 7 -7.95 -10.32 12.67
C LEU A 7 -7.27 -10.50 14.03
N LEU A 8 -5.94 -10.38 14.09
CA LEU A 8 -5.20 -10.41 15.36
C LEU A 8 -5.53 -9.21 16.26
N SER A 9 -5.65 -8.02 15.68
CA SER A 9 -5.99 -6.80 16.43
C SER A 9 -7.43 -6.82 16.98
N ALA A 10 -8.32 -7.60 16.37
CA ALA A 10 -9.70 -7.80 16.81
C ALA A 10 -9.84 -8.83 17.96
N GLY A 11 -8.73 -9.42 18.43
CA GLY A 11 -8.75 -10.44 19.49
C GLY A 11 -9.32 -11.79 19.03
N THR A 12 -9.44 -12.02 17.72
CA THR A 12 -9.93 -13.29 17.18
C THR A 12 -8.92 -14.41 17.47
N ASN A 13 -9.42 -15.54 17.95
CA ASN A 13 -8.62 -16.74 18.17
C ASN A 13 -7.86 -17.13 16.88
N ALA A 14 -6.59 -17.53 17.00
CA ALA A 14 -5.73 -17.85 15.86
C ALA A 14 -6.32 -18.87 14.87
N ALA A 15 -7.03 -19.89 15.35
CA ALA A 15 -7.64 -20.90 14.50
C ALA A 15 -8.83 -20.35 13.69
N GLU A 16 -9.63 -19.50 14.32
CA GLU A 16 -10.75 -18.83 13.67
C GLU A 16 -10.26 -17.77 12.67
N ALA A 17 -9.25 -16.98 13.06
CA ALA A 17 -8.58 -16.05 12.17
C ALA A 17 -7.97 -16.75 10.95
N ALA A 18 -7.37 -17.93 11.13
CA ALA A 18 -6.79 -18.71 10.04
C ALA A 18 -7.87 -19.21 9.07
N ALA A 19 -9.00 -19.70 9.60
CA ALA A 19 -10.13 -20.14 8.79
C ALA A 19 -10.78 -18.98 8.01
N MET A 20 -10.92 -17.81 8.64
CA MET A 20 -11.42 -16.59 7.97
C MET A 20 -10.47 -16.15 6.84
N LEU A 21 -9.16 -16.08 7.11
CA LEU A 21 -8.16 -15.65 6.15
C LEU A 21 -8.04 -16.62 4.97
N ALA A 22 -8.15 -17.93 5.23
CA ALA A 22 -8.18 -18.97 4.20
C ALA A 22 -9.37 -18.81 3.26
N ARG A 23 -10.56 -18.54 3.81
CA ARG A 23 -11.79 -18.32 3.03
C ARG A 23 -11.75 -17.01 2.25
N GLU A 24 -11.35 -15.91 2.89
CA GLU A 24 -11.36 -14.55 2.30
C GLU A 24 -10.41 -14.44 1.10
N HIS A 25 -9.26 -15.13 1.15
CA HIS A 25 -8.23 -15.04 0.12
C HIS A 25 -8.03 -16.31 -0.71
N GLY A 26 -8.84 -17.35 -0.50
CA GLY A 26 -8.72 -18.63 -1.23
C GLY A 26 -7.38 -19.34 -1.02
N ILE A 27 -6.74 -19.17 0.15
CA ILE A 27 -5.44 -19.78 0.48
C ILE A 27 -5.60 -20.99 1.39
N SER A 28 -4.59 -21.88 1.41
CA SER A 28 -4.59 -23.04 2.32
C SER A 28 -4.52 -22.60 3.79
N LEU A 29 -5.08 -23.42 4.69
CA LEU A 29 -4.99 -23.19 6.14
C LEU A 29 -3.55 -23.07 6.63
N ARG A 30 -2.62 -23.85 6.08
CA ARG A 30 -1.19 -23.75 6.41
C ARG A 30 -0.62 -22.37 6.04
N HIS A 31 -0.98 -21.83 4.88
CA HIS A 31 -0.57 -20.48 4.49
C HIS A 31 -1.22 -19.41 5.36
N ALA A 32 -2.49 -19.60 5.74
CA ALA A 32 -3.18 -18.68 6.62
C ALA A 32 -2.51 -18.59 8.01
N TYR A 33 -2.18 -19.74 8.63
CA TYR A 33 -1.42 -19.77 9.89
C TYR A 33 -0.07 -19.08 9.76
N ARG A 34 0.68 -19.37 8.68
CA ARG A 34 1.97 -18.73 8.43
C ARG A 34 1.85 -17.21 8.33
N TYR A 35 0.82 -16.70 7.67
CA TYR A 35 0.61 -15.25 7.56
C TYR A 35 0.18 -14.60 8.88
N LEU A 36 -0.60 -15.31 9.70
CA LEU A 36 -0.90 -14.83 11.06
C LEU A 36 0.35 -14.80 11.94
N GLU A 37 1.20 -15.81 11.91
CA GLU A 37 2.48 -15.81 12.63
C GLU A 37 3.40 -14.67 12.17
N GLN A 38 3.47 -14.42 10.86
CA GLN A 38 4.23 -13.29 10.32
C GLN A 38 3.63 -11.96 10.76
N ALA A 39 2.30 -11.82 10.73
CA ALA A 39 1.61 -10.61 11.16
C ALA A 39 1.78 -10.33 12.66
N ALA A 40 1.79 -11.37 13.50
CA ALA A 40 2.02 -11.24 14.95
C ALA A 40 3.44 -10.71 15.28
N ARG A 41 4.41 -10.90 14.38
CA ARG A 41 5.78 -10.39 14.53
C ARG A 41 5.95 -8.94 14.05
N LEU A 42 4.94 -8.38 13.40
CA LEU A 42 4.99 -7.00 12.91
C LEU A 42 4.74 -6.02 14.07
N LYS A 43 5.67 -5.07 14.27
CA LYS A 43 5.50 -3.96 15.23
C LYS A 43 4.44 -2.94 14.78
N ARG A 44 4.10 -2.93 13.49
CA ARG A 44 3.12 -2.04 12.85
C ARG A 44 2.50 -2.75 11.64
N PRO A 45 1.24 -2.47 11.30
CA PRO A 45 0.61 -3.06 10.13
C PRO A 45 1.40 -2.74 8.85
N ILE A 46 1.46 -3.70 7.93
CA ILE A 46 1.88 -3.40 6.56
C ILE A 46 0.74 -2.61 5.92
N GLU A 47 1.05 -1.40 5.46
CA GLU A 47 0.14 -0.60 4.67
C GLU A 47 -0.11 -1.32 3.35
N VAL A 48 -1.40 -1.61 3.10
CA VAL A 48 -1.83 -2.11 1.80
C VAL A 48 -2.11 -0.85 1.01
N ALA A 49 -1.22 -0.51 0.08
CA ALA A 49 -1.43 0.61 -0.82
C ALA A 49 -2.74 0.39 -1.59
N GLU A 50 -3.51 1.45 -1.78
CA GLU A 50 -4.64 1.40 -2.71
C GLU A 50 -4.14 0.95 -4.09
N PRO A 51 -4.89 0.09 -4.80
CA PRO A 51 -4.49 -0.35 -6.13
C PRO A 51 -4.24 0.85 -7.05
N ALA A 52 -3.02 0.97 -7.56
CA ALA A 52 -2.69 2.02 -8.51
C ALA A 52 -3.39 1.78 -9.84
N VAL A 53 -4.05 2.80 -10.37
CA VAL A 53 -4.60 2.78 -11.73
C VAL A 53 -3.54 3.34 -12.70
N PRO A 54 -3.08 2.58 -13.71
CA PRO A 54 -2.11 3.08 -14.67
C PRO A 54 -2.73 4.17 -15.54
N ILE A 55 -2.01 5.28 -15.70
CA ILE A 55 -2.41 6.43 -16.49
C ILE A 55 -1.22 6.89 -17.35
N THR A 56 -1.50 7.34 -18.58
CA THR A 56 -0.47 7.79 -19.53
C THR A 56 -0.64 9.28 -19.79
N PHE A 57 0.44 10.04 -19.67
CA PHE A 57 0.48 11.48 -19.95
C PHE A 57 1.54 11.83 -20.97
N LYS A 58 1.32 12.93 -21.68
CA LYS A 58 2.38 13.61 -22.41
C LYS A 58 2.99 14.67 -21.49
N ILE A 59 4.30 14.61 -21.30
CA ILE A 59 5.11 15.61 -20.58
C ILE A 59 6.39 15.86 -21.37
N SER A 60 7.01 17.02 -21.18
CA SER A 60 8.24 17.36 -21.90
C SER A 60 9.42 16.48 -21.44
N ALA A 61 10.41 16.28 -22.32
CA ALA A 61 11.61 15.52 -22.02
C ALA A 61 12.34 16.06 -20.77
N ALA A 62 12.48 17.38 -20.67
CA ALA A 62 13.09 18.04 -19.52
C ALA A 62 12.41 17.67 -18.20
N VAL A 63 11.06 17.65 -18.17
CA VAL A 63 10.29 17.33 -16.97
C VAL A 63 10.46 15.87 -16.56
N ILE A 64 10.40 14.92 -17.49
CA ILE A 64 10.59 13.50 -17.14
C ILE A 64 12.03 13.21 -16.70
N HIS A 65 13.03 13.90 -17.24
CA HIS A 65 14.42 13.77 -16.78
C HIS A 65 14.59 14.28 -15.35
N ALA A 66 14.06 15.46 -15.04
CA ALA A 66 14.10 16.01 -13.68
C ALA A 66 13.37 15.08 -12.68
N LEU A 67 12.20 14.57 -13.06
CA LEU A 67 11.43 13.64 -12.22
C LEU A 67 12.19 12.34 -11.95
N ARG A 68 12.87 11.77 -12.97
CA ARG A 68 13.68 10.56 -12.82
C ARG A 68 14.89 10.78 -11.92
N SER A 69 15.58 11.93 -12.05
CA SER A 69 16.69 12.29 -11.16
C SER A 69 16.22 12.36 -9.72
N TYR A 70 15.17 13.14 -9.47
CA TYR A 70 14.61 13.29 -8.13
C TYR A 70 14.18 11.96 -7.50
N ALA A 71 13.50 11.10 -8.27
CA ALA A 71 13.11 9.78 -7.83
C ALA A 71 14.31 8.90 -7.43
N ALA A 72 15.38 8.93 -8.24
CA ALA A 72 16.62 8.21 -7.95
C ALA A 72 17.31 8.74 -6.68
N ASP A 73 17.44 10.07 -6.55
CA ASP A 73 18.10 10.73 -5.42
C ASP A 73 17.36 10.50 -4.09
N THR A 74 16.04 10.36 -4.15
CA THR A 74 15.18 10.17 -2.96
C THR A 74 14.79 8.71 -2.70
N ASN A 75 15.25 7.78 -3.53
CA ASN A 75 14.86 6.37 -3.48
C ASN A 75 13.32 6.17 -3.48
N LEU A 76 12.61 6.98 -4.28
CA LEU A 76 11.17 6.89 -4.50
C LEU A 76 10.90 6.40 -5.92
N THR A 77 9.76 5.74 -6.11
CA THR A 77 9.25 5.43 -7.45
C THR A 77 8.67 6.69 -8.11
N LEU A 78 8.66 6.72 -9.45
CA LEU A 78 8.00 7.80 -10.20
C LEU A 78 6.53 7.96 -9.78
N SER A 79 5.83 6.85 -9.56
CA SER A 79 4.44 6.85 -9.10
C SER A 79 4.29 7.52 -7.73
N GLU A 80 5.15 7.22 -6.76
CA GLU A 80 5.10 7.87 -5.44
C GLU A 80 5.33 9.39 -5.53
N VAL A 81 6.31 9.81 -6.32
CA VAL A 81 6.60 11.24 -6.51
C VAL A 81 5.40 11.95 -7.15
N VAL A 82 4.83 11.36 -8.20
CA VAL A 82 3.67 11.91 -8.92
C VAL A 82 2.44 11.95 -8.03
N THR A 83 2.16 10.88 -7.28
CA THR A 83 1.03 10.84 -6.34
C THR A 83 1.14 11.95 -5.31
N ARG A 84 2.32 12.14 -4.68
CA ARG A 84 2.52 13.24 -3.72
C ARG A 84 2.26 14.61 -4.33
N ALA A 85 2.85 14.87 -5.51
CA ALA A 85 2.69 16.14 -6.21
C ALA A 85 1.21 16.45 -6.56
N ILE A 86 0.48 15.46 -7.08
CA ILE A 86 -0.94 15.61 -7.43
C ILE A 86 -1.78 15.83 -6.17
N THR A 87 -1.56 15.05 -5.10
CA THR A 87 -2.31 15.19 -3.85
C THR A 87 -2.12 16.57 -3.23
N GLU A 88 -0.87 17.07 -3.17
CA GLU A 88 -0.57 18.41 -2.68
C GLU A 88 -1.21 19.51 -3.53
N TYR A 89 -1.13 19.39 -4.86
CA TYR A 89 -1.71 20.36 -5.78
C TYR A 89 -3.24 20.44 -5.62
N VAL A 90 -3.93 19.30 -5.59
CA VAL A 90 -5.39 19.22 -5.43
C VAL A 90 -5.82 19.76 -4.06
N ALA A 91 -5.09 19.42 -2.99
CA ALA A 91 -5.39 19.93 -1.66
C ALA A 91 -5.30 21.46 -1.60
N ARG A 92 -4.25 22.06 -2.19
CA ARG A 92 -4.09 23.52 -2.27
C ARG A 92 -5.19 24.17 -3.11
N ALA A 93 -5.55 23.59 -4.26
CA ALA A 93 -6.59 24.13 -5.12
C ALA A 93 -7.96 24.20 -4.43
N ARG A 94 -8.30 23.21 -3.59
CA ARG A 94 -9.55 23.19 -2.81
C ARG A 94 -9.59 24.20 -1.66
N GLN A 95 -8.45 24.67 -1.17
CA GLN A 95 -8.38 25.67 -0.10
C GLN A 95 -8.58 27.10 -0.60
N HIS A 96 -8.49 27.33 -1.91
CA HIS A 96 -8.56 28.66 -2.54
C HIS A 96 -9.81 28.85 -3.41
N GLY A 97 -10.80 27.97 -3.30
CA GLY A 97 -12.11 28.07 -3.98
C GLY A 97 -13.23 27.97 -2.97
#